data_AF-A0A246AKW2-F1
#
_entry.id   AF-A0A246AKW2-F1
#
_cell.length_a   1.000
_cell.length_b   1.000
_cell.length_c   1.000
_cell.angle_alpha   90.00
_cell.angle_beta   90.00
_cell.angle_gamma   90.00
#
_symmetry.space_group_name_H-M   'P 1'
#
loop_
_entity.id
_entity.type
_entity.pdbx_description
1 polymer ?
#
loop_
_entity_poly.entity_id
_entity_poly.type
_entity_poly.pdbx_seq_one_letter_code
_entity_poly.pdbx_strand_id
1 'polypeptide(L)'
;MKKTFILMLAFTVMSCNKIEETVTETVNSAKEKAQQKTNELVQETVNEQLTKLVNAETVSFSTVFPNQNNLVLENEVGKKVAFPNGSPFYVFKYKTSDKDLLLKTLVEQPTADETQSKKEFQKVDGAAIVEKITFFEKFLPANTIDTSFLNDIKSDKNIEYYKIKRFPNASTVIYNPKTQMVYQFVEVKK
;
A
#
# COMPACT_ATOMS: atom_id res chain seq x y z
N MET A 1 42.60 -76.99 14.53
CA MET A 1 42.25 -77.82 13.36
C MET A 1 41.30 -77.03 12.46
N LYS A 2 41.51 -77.10 11.13
CA LYS A 2 40.71 -76.57 9.99
C LYS A 2 40.57 -75.05 9.92
N LYS A 3 41.47 -74.30 9.26
CA LYS A 3 41.72 -74.07 7.81
C LYS A 3 40.59 -73.33 7.05
N THR A 4 40.98 -72.15 6.52
CA THR A 4 40.70 -71.56 5.19
C THR A 4 39.32 -70.92 4.93
N PHE A 5 39.12 -69.89 4.08
CA PHE A 5 39.91 -69.23 3.02
C PHE A 5 39.34 -67.80 2.79
N ILE A 6 40.16 -66.91 2.22
CA ILE A 6 39.86 -65.54 1.72
C ILE A 6 38.70 -65.54 0.71
N LEU A 7 37.85 -64.49 0.70
CA LEU A 7 37.35 -63.93 -0.57
C LEU A 7 36.91 -62.46 -0.45
N MET A 8 37.72 -61.60 -1.06
CA MET A 8 37.39 -60.26 -1.50
C MET A 8 36.47 -60.37 -2.74
N LEU A 9 35.34 -59.66 -2.76
CA LEU A 9 34.59 -59.40 -3.99
C LEU A 9 33.89 -58.05 -3.86
N ALA A 10 34.55 -57.04 -4.41
CA ALA A 10 33.90 -55.82 -4.86
C ALA A 10 33.05 -56.16 -6.09
N PHE A 11 31.76 -55.86 -6.03
CA PHE A 11 30.91 -55.60 -7.19
C PHE A 11 30.06 -54.36 -6.87
N THR A 12 30.57 -53.21 -7.30
CA THR A 12 29.73 -52.19 -7.94
C THR A 12 29.06 -52.87 -9.14
N VAL A 13 27.80 -52.68 -9.51
CA VAL A 13 27.15 -51.44 -9.93
C VAL A 13 25.66 -51.73 -10.20
N MET A 14 24.88 -50.64 -10.28
CA MET A 14 23.68 -50.42 -11.10
C MET A 14 22.29 -50.49 -10.45
N SER A 15 21.83 -49.26 -10.15
CA SER A 15 20.55 -48.66 -10.58
C SER A 15 19.35 -48.75 -9.63
N CYS A 16 19.03 -47.61 -9.03
CA CYS A 16 17.68 -47.04 -8.96
C CYS A 16 17.77 -45.53 -8.62
N ASN A 17 18.34 -44.74 -9.53
CA ASN A 17 18.15 -43.29 -9.57
C ASN A 17 16.73 -43.01 -10.07
N LYS A 18 15.70 -43.06 -9.20
CA LYS A 18 14.36 -42.52 -9.52
C LYS A 18 13.34 -42.42 -8.37
N ILE A 19 13.77 -42.43 -7.10
CA ILE A 19 12.84 -42.40 -5.95
C ILE A 19 13.06 -41.18 -5.03
N GLU A 20 14.21 -40.50 -5.10
CA GLU A 20 14.49 -39.33 -4.22
C GLU A 20 13.98 -37.97 -4.75
N GLU A 21 13.81 -37.77 -6.06
CA GLU A 21 13.33 -36.49 -6.60
C GLU A 21 11.82 -36.28 -6.42
N THR A 22 11.01 -37.35 -6.51
CA THR A 22 9.54 -37.22 -6.51
C THR A 22 8.95 -36.93 -5.13
N VAL A 23 9.60 -37.33 -4.04
CA VAL A 23 9.10 -37.08 -2.67
C VAL A 23 9.40 -35.64 -2.23
N THR A 24 10.55 -35.10 -2.61
CA THR A 24 10.98 -33.76 -2.22
C THR A 24 10.23 -32.67 -3.00
N GLU A 25 9.98 -32.86 -4.31
CA GLU A 25 9.15 -31.96 -5.10
C GLU A 25 7.67 -31.99 -4.69
N THR A 26 7.12 -33.16 -4.34
CA THR A 26 5.71 -33.27 -3.96
C THR A 26 5.46 -32.67 -2.57
N VAL A 27 6.37 -32.83 -1.61
CA VAL A 27 6.23 -32.23 -0.27
C VAL A 27 6.46 -30.71 -0.32
N ASN A 28 7.44 -30.23 -1.09
CA ASN A 28 7.66 -28.79 -1.24
C ASN A 28 6.53 -28.12 -2.04
N SER A 29 6.07 -28.71 -3.14
CA SER A 29 4.94 -28.17 -3.91
C SER A 29 3.61 -28.28 -3.16
N ALA A 30 3.40 -29.29 -2.32
CA ALA A 30 2.23 -29.38 -1.45
C ALA A 30 2.30 -28.37 -0.30
N LYS A 31 3.49 -28.12 0.28
CA LYS A 31 3.70 -27.09 1.30
C LYS A 31 3.52 -25.69 0.71
N GLU A 32 4.05 -25.43 -0.48
CA GLU A 32 3.85 -24.19 -1.22
C GLU A 32 2.39 -24.01 -1.65
N LYS A 33 1.73 -25.04 -2.20
CA LYS A 33 0.29 -24.98 -2.53
C LYS A 33 -0.59 -24.84 -1.30
N ALA A 34 -0.20 -25.42 -0.16
CA ALA A 34 -0.92 -25.25 1.10
C ALA A 34 -0.71 -23.84 1.68
N GLN A 35 0.50 -23.30 1.64
CA GLN A 35 0.78 -21.91 2.03
C GLN A 35 0.09 -20.92 1.10
N GLN A 36 0.13 -21.16 -0.20
CA GLN A 36 -0.49 -20.32 -1.21
C GLN A 36 -2.02 -20.37 -1.07
N LYS A 37 -2.63 -21.56 -0.95
CA LYS A 37 -4.07 -21.68 -0.70
C LYS A 37 -4.49 -21.10 0.65
N THR A 38 -3.67 -21.22 1.69
CA THR A 38 -3.97 -20.60 3.00
C THR A 38 -3.91 -19.08 2.90
N ASN A 39 -2.90 -18.53 2.21
CA ASN A 39 -2.80 -17.10 1.97
C ASN A 39 -3.96 -16.61 1.09
N GLU A 40 -4.29 -17.31 0.01
CA GLU A 40 -5.41 -16.99 -0.89
C GLU A 40 -6.77 -17.08 -0.17
N LEU A 41 -7.03 -18.14 0.62
CA LEU A 41 -8.27 -18.26 1.41
C LEU A 41 -8.38 -17.20 2.49
N VAL A 42 -7.28 -16.86 3.18
CA VAL A 42 -7.27 -15.75 4.15
C VAL A 42 -7.49 -14.42 3.41
N GLN A 43 -6.86 -14.20 2.26
CA GLN A 43 -7.05 -13.00 1.45
C GLN A 43 -8.48 -12.88 0.94
N GLU A 44 -9.08 -13.95 0.42
CA GLU A 44 -10.46 -13.98 -0.09
C GLU A 44 -11.48 -13.75 1.03
N THR A 45 -11.32 -14.44 2.17
CA THR A 45 -12.23 -14.30 3.31
C THR A 45 -12.15 -12.89 3.91
N VAL A 46 -10.94 -12.34 4.01
CA VAL A 46 -10.71 -10.97 4.46
C VAL A 46 -11.24 -9.96 3.44
N ASN A 47 -11.08 -10.20 2.13
CA ASN A 47 -11.58 -9.31 1.07
C ASN A 47 -13.11 -9.26 1.02
N GLU A 48 -13.80 -10.40 1.05
CA GLU A 48 -15.27 -10.43 0.98
C GLU A 48 -15.93 -9.78 2.19
N GLN A 49 -15.31 -9.86 3.36
CA GLN A 49 -15.84 -9.24 4.58
C GLN A 49 -15.43 -7.77 4.71
N LEU A 50 -14.20 -7.40 4.36
CA LEU A 50 -13.76 -6.01 4.40
C LEU A 50 -14.53 -5.14 3.41
N THR A 51 -14.67 -5.59 2.15
CA THR A 51 -15.35 -4.80 1.11
C THR A 51 -16.83 -4.51 1.42
N LYS A 52 -17.52 -5.40 2.14
CA LYS A 52 -18.91 -5.17 2.61
C LYS A 52 -19.01 -4.17 3.75
N LEU A 53 -17.90 -3.83 4.40
CA LEU A 53 -17.86 -3.02 5.61
C LEU A 53 -17.07 -1.70 5.45
N VAL A 54 -16.46 -1.46 4.29
CA VAL A 54 -15.83 -0.18 3.97
C VAL A 54 -16.92 0.85 3.67
N ASN A 55 -17.08 1.82 4.57
CA ASN A 55 -17.95 2.97 4.33
C ASN A 55 -17.15 4.07 3.64
N ALA A 56 -17.61 4.51 2.47
CA ALA A 56 -17.02 5.58 1.70
C ALA A 56 -18.01 6.75 1.55
N GLU A 57 -17.73 7.85 2.23
CA GLU A 57 -18.59 9.04 2.24
C GLU A 57 -17.94 10.17 1.45
N THR A 58 -18.73 10.93 0.69
CA THR A 58 -18.22 12.16 0.07
C THR A 58 -17.92 13.19 1.15
N VAL A 59 -16.79 13.87 1.05
CA VAL A 59 -16.33 14.88 2.02
C VAL A 59 -15.67 16.04 1.30
N SER A 60 -15.82 17.25 1.84
CA SER A 60 -15.12 18.44 1.32
C SER A 60 -13.73 18.59 1.95
N PHE A 61 -12.79 19.16 1.21
CA PHE A 61 -11.45 19.49 1.69
C PHE A 61 -11.53 20.44 2.88
N SER A 62 -12.40 21.45 2.85
CA SER A 62 -12.62 22.39 3.96
C SER A 62 -13.06 21.73 5.27
N THR A 63 -13.73 20.58 5.20
CA THR A 63 -14.14 19.86 6.42
C THR A 63 -12.94 19.24 7.15
N VAL A 64 -11.89 18.86 6.42
CA VAL A 64 -10.67 18.27 6.99
C VAL A 64 -9.60 19.35 7.25
N PHE A 65 -9.58 20.39 6.42
CA PHE A 65 -8.61 21.49 6.45
C PHE A 65 -9.35 22.85 6.44
N PRO A 66 -9.79 23.33 7.61
CA PRO A 66 -10.63 24.54 7.68
C PRO A 66 -9.89 25.83 7.35
N ASN A 67 -8.57 25.90 7.57
CA ASN A 67 -7.78 27.09 7.32
C ASN A 67 -7.16 27.04 5.92
N GLN A 68 -7.85 27.54 4.90
CA GLN A 68 -7.44 27.36 3.50
C GLN A 68 -6.50 28.44 2.94
N ASN A 69 -6.22 29.54 3.64
CA ASN A 69 -5.29 30.59 3.19
C ASN A 69 -5.53 31.09 1.73
N ASN A 70 -6.79 31.22 1.30
CA ASN A 70 -7.19 31.55 -0.08
C ASN A 70 -6.75 30.52 -1.14
N LEU A 71 -6.42 29.29 -0.74
CA LEU A 71 -6.16 28.18 -1.64
C LEU A 71 -7.38 27.92 -2.53
N VAL A 72 -7.16 27.97 -3.84
CA VAL A 72 -8.18 27.66 -4.85
C VAL A 72 -7.98 26.22 -5.32
N LEU A 73 -9.01 25.40 -5.16
CA LEU A 73 -9.04 24.02 -5.61
C LEU A 73 -10.07 23.86 -6.73
N GLU A 74 -9.64 23.36 -7.88
CA GLU A 74 -10.53 23.06 -8.99
C GLU A 74 -10.88 21.57 -9.05
N ASN A 75 -12.13 21.27 -9.43
CA ASN A 75 -12.62 19.89 -9.60
C ASN A 75 -12.37 19.01 -8.36
N GLU A 76 -12.57 19.58 -7.17
CA GLU A 76 -12.37 18.88 -5.90
C GLU A 76 -13.33 17.70 -5.74
N VAL A 77 -12.76 16.53 -5.48
CA VAL A 77 -13.48 15.31 -5.09
C VAL A 77 -12.80 14.72 -3.87
N GLY A 78 -13.54 14.57 -2.77
CA GLY A 78 -13.06 13.96 -1.54
C GLY A 78 -13.88 12.76 -1.11
N LYS A 79 -13.20 11.73 -0.59
CA LYS A 79 -13.81 10.56 0.03
C LYS A 79 -13.21 10.31 1.41
N LYS A 80 -14.06 10.09 2.40
CA LYS A 80 -13.70 9.53 3.71
C LYS A 80 -13.95 8.04 3.66
N VAL A 81 -12.91 7.26 3.97
CA VAL A 81 -12.97 5.80 3.97
C VAL A 81 -12.73 5.32 5.40
N ALA A 82 -13.67 4.54 5.93
CA ALA A 82 -13.59 3.97 7.26
C ALA A 82 -13.61 2.44 7.20
N PHE A 83 -12.67 1.82 7.91
CA PHE A 83 -12.66 0.39 8.17
C PHE A 83 -13.22 0.12 9.58
N PRO A 84 -13.93 -1.01 9.80
CA PRO A 84 -14.61 -1.32 11.08
C PRO A 84 -13.77 -1.15 12.35
N ASN A 85 -12.47 -1.42 12.27
CA ASN A 85 -11.52 -1.31 13.39
C ASN A 85 -10.31 -0.42 13.08
N GLY A 86 -10.31 0.24 11.92
CA GLY A 86 -9.20 1.08 11.46
C GLY A 86 -9.40 2.55 11.84
N SER A 87 -8.31 3.32 11.81
CA SER A 87 -8.48 4.77 11.69
C SER A 87 -9.09 5.11 10.34
N PRO A 88 -10.01 6.09 10.27
CA PRO A 88 -10.46 6.59 8.99
C PRO A 88 -9.29 7.23 8.23
N PHE A 89 -9.38 7.22 6.92
CA PHE A 89 -8.50 8.01 6.07
C PHE A 89 -9.32 8.76 5.03
N TYR A 90 -8.74 9.83 4.52
CA TYR A 90 -9.35 10.63 3.47
C TYR A 90 -8.53 10.52 2.21
N VAL A 91 -9.22 10.53 1.07
CA VAL A 91 -8.59 10.62 -0.25
C VAL A 91 -9.21 11.78 -1.00
N PHE A 92 -8.36 12.66 -1.50
CA PHE A 92 -8.76 13.83 -2.27
C PHE A 92 -8.10 13.79 -3.65
N LYS A 93 -8.87 14.25 -4.65
CA LYS A 93 -8.43 14.54 -6.01
C LYS A 93 -8.86 15.96 -6.34
N TYR A 94 -7.93 16.80 -6.76
CA TYR A 94 -8.21 18.18 -7.15
C TYR A 94 -7.09 18.71 -8.05
N LYS A 95 -7.31 19.89 -8.64
CA LYS A 95 -6.26 20.66 -9.31
C LYS A 95 -5.92 21.92 -8.53
N THR A 96 -4.65 22.29 -8.52
CA THR A 96 -4.20 23.60 -8.07
C THR A 96 -2.95 24.02 -8.84
N SER A 97 -2.94 25.26 -9.32
CA SER A 97 -1.77 25.85 -9.95
C SER A 97 -0.71 26.30 -8.95
N ASP A 98 -1.06 26.42 -7.66
CA ASP A 98 -0.18 26.92 -6.61
C ASP A 98 0.15 25.81 -5.59
N LYS A 99 1.12 24.99 -5.97
CA LYS A 99 1.64 23.90 -5.13
C LYS A 99 2.20 24.42 -3.81
N ASP A 100 2.91 25.55 -3.82
CA ASP A 100 3.59 26.03 -2.63
C ASP A 100 2.58 26.58 -1.62
N LEU A 101 1.54 27.28 -2.08
CA LEU A 101 0.41 27.67 -1.24
C LEU A 101 -0.33 26.44 -0.68
N LEU A 102 -0.55 25.39 -1.48
CA LEU A 102 -1.13 24.13 -0.99
C LEU A 102 -0.30 23.56 0.17
N LEU A 103 1.00 23.36 -0.06
CA LEU A 103 1.88 22.74 0.94
C LEU A 103 1.97 23.59 2.22
N LYS A 104 2.06 24.92 2.07
CA LYS A 104 2.01 25.86 3.19
C LYS A 104 0.69 25.76 3.96
N THR A 105 -0.44 25.76 3.26
CA THR A 105 -1.78 25.63 3.84
C THR A 105 -1.92 24.36 4.68
N LEU A 106 -1.37 23.24 4.20
CA LEU A 106 -1.40 21.97 4.93
C LEU A 106 -0.50 21.97 6.16
N VAL A 107 0.66 22.63 6.10
CA VAL A 107 1.60 22.74 7.23
C VAL A 107 1.07 23.69 8.32
N GLU A 108 0.38 24.75 7.93
CA GLU A 108 -0.16 25.76 8.85
C GLU A 108 -1.48 25.33 9.51
N GLN A 109 -1.96 24.11 9.25
CA GLN A 109 -3.12 23.59 9.94
C GLN A 109 -2.88 23.52 11.45
N PRO A 110 -3.92 23.81 12.26
CA PRO A 110 -3.89 23.55 13.69
C PRO A 110 -3.53 22.10 13.96
N THR A 111 -2.81 21.86 15.06
CA THR A 111 -2.50 20.51 15.53
C THR A 111 -2.93 20.34 16.97
N ALA A 112 -3.36 19.13 17.33
CA ALA A 112 -3.63 18.79 18.71
C ALA A 112 -2.35 18.46 19.51
N ASP A 113 -1.24 18.15 18.83
CA ASP A 113 0.04 17.82 19.48
C ASP A 113 1.24 18.24 18.62
N GLU A 114 1.97 19.27 19.06
CA GLU A 114 3.16 19.77 18.36
C GLU A 114 4.35 18.80 18.45
N THR A 115 4.45 17.96 19.47
CA THR A 115 5.53 16.96 19.59
C THR A 115 5.40 15.87 18.54
N GLN A 116 4.17 15.62 18.08
CA GLN A 116 3.87 14.67 17.01
C GLN A 116 3.76 15.34 15.64
N SER A 117 3.96 16.65 15.54
CA SER A 117 3.79 17.40 14.30
C SER A 117 5.10 17.94 13.75
N LYS A 118 5.08 18.39 12.51
CA LYS A 118 6.20 19.10 11.87
C LYS A 118 5.73 20.47 11.41
N LYS A 119 6.65 21.43 11.42
CA LYS A 119 6.43 22.80 10.93
C LYS A 119 6.82 22.98 9.46
N GLU A 120 7.22 21.89 8.81
CA GLU A 120 7.63 21.88 7.41
C GLU A 120 7.10 20.61 6.75
N PHE A 121 6.86 20.69 5.43
CA PHE A 121 6.60 19.54 4.59
C PHE A 121 7.94 18.87 4.21
N GLN A 122 7.89 17.58 3.89
CA GLN A 122 9.06 16.81 3.47
C GLN A 122 8.84 16.27 2.07
N LYS A 123 9.70 16.67 1.12
CA LYS A 123 9.76 16.01 -0.19
C LYS A 123 10.37 14.61 -0.01
N VAL A 124 9.75 13.58 -0.58
CA VAL A 124 10.16 12.19 -0.41
C VAL A 124 10.21 11.47 -1.75
N ASP A 125 10.88 10.33 -1.79
CA ASP A 125 10.78 9.40 -2.91
C ASP A 125 9.39 8.72 -2.90
N GLY A 126 8.84 8.53 -4.10
CA GLY A 126 7.49 8.03 -4.33
C GLY A 126 7.35 6.52 -4.20
N ALA A 127 8.44 5.75 -4.27
CA ALA A 127 8.39 4.29 -4.33
C ALA A 127 7.56 3.65 -3.20
N ALA A 128 7.84 4.01 -1.95
CA ALA A 128 7.11 3.50 -0.79
C ALA A 128 5.64 3.99 -0.72
N ILE A 129 5.33 5.15 -1.31
CA ILE A 129 3.97 5.68 -1.38
C ILE A 129 3.16 4.90 -2.41
N VAL A 130 3.73 4.67 -3.60
CA VAL A 130 3.09 3.90 -4.67
C VAL A 130 2.80 2.47 -4.21
N GLU A 131 3.75 1.83 -3.52
CA GLU A 131 3.56 0.50 -2.95
C GLU A 131 2.38 0.49 -1.97
N LYS A 132 2.36 1.44 -1.03
CA LYS A 132 1.30 1.55 -0.01
C LYS A 132 -0.08 1.77 -0.64
N ILE A 133 -0.22 2.65 -1.64
CA ILE A 133 -1.50 2.89 -2.30
C ILE A 133 -1.94 1.67 -3.12
N THR A 134 -1.00 1.02 -3.82
CA THR A 134 -1.29 -0.22 -4.58
C THR A 134 -1.77 -1.33 -3.65
N PHE A 135 -1.26 -1.39 -2.41
CA PHE A 135 -1.78 -2.31 -1.41
C PHE A 135 -3.23 -1.96 -1.03
N PHE A 136 -3.54 -0.69 -0.73
CA PHE A 136 -4.90 -0.29 -0.36
C PHE A 136 -5.93 -0.48 -1.46
N GLU A 137 -5.57 -0.27 -2.73
CA GLU A 137 -6.44 -0.53 -3.87
C GLU A 137 -7.05 -1.95 -3.83
N LYS A 138 -6.29 -2.94 -3.37
CA LYS A 138 -6.75 -4.34 -3.27
C LYS A 138 -7.89 -4.55 -2.27
N PHE A 139 -8.04 -3.64 -1.30
CA PHE A 139 -9.03 -3.75 -0.22
C PHE A 139 -10.19 -2.76 -0.37
N LEU A 140 -10.13 -1.89 -1.37
CA LEU A 140 -11.20 -0.94 -1.66
C LEU A 140 -12.25 -1.62 -2.55
N PRO A 141 -13.55 -1.51 -2.22
CA PRO A 141 -14.61 -1.97 -3.11
C PRO A 141 -14.49 -1.29 -4.48
N ALA A 142 -14.91 -1.98 -5.54
CA ALA A 142 -14.97 -1.42 -6.88
C ALA A 142 -15.73 -0.06 -6.86
N ASN A 143 -15.19 0.94 -7.55
CA ASN A 143 -15.72 2.31 -7.64
C ASN A 143 -15.61 3.17 -6.36
N THR A 144 -14.94 2.72 -5.30
CA THR A 144 -14.77 3.52 -4.08
C THR A 144 -13.86 4.73 -4.30
N ILE A 145 -12.77 4.51 -5.03
CA ILE A 145 -11.79 5.52 -5.42
C ILE A 145 -11.52 5.30 -6.91
N ASP A 146 -11.54 6.37 -7.70
CA ASP A 146 -11.07 6.33 -9.08
C ASP A 146 -9.57 6.00 -9.04
N THR A 147 -9.17 4.77 -9.38
CA THR A 147 -7.77 4.32 -9.36
C THR A 147 -7.04 4.54 -10.68
N SER A 148 -7.68 5.18 -11.67
CA SER A 148 -7.01 5.52 -12.94
C SER A 148 -5.73 6.34 -12.73
N PHE A 149 -5.68 7.16 -11.67
CA PHE A 149 -4.52 7.93 -11.28
C PHE A 149 -3.29 7.11 -10.91
N LEU A 150 -3.44 5.86 -10.45
CA LEU A 150 -2.31 5.00 -10.14
C LEU A 150 -1.48 4.70 -11.39
N ASN A 151 -2.13 4.64 -12.56
CA ASN A 151 -1.44 4.47 -13.83
C ASN A 151 -0.64 5.73 -14.18
N ASP A 152 -1.21 6.92 -13.94
CA ASP A 152 -0.52 8.20 -14.15
C ASP A 152 0.72 8.32 -13.26
N ILE A 153 0.60 7.95 -11.98
CA ILE A 153 1.72 8.01 -11.01
C ILE A 153 2.81 6.99 -11.34
N LYS A 154 2.44 5.79 -11.78
CA LYS A 154 3.41 4.73 -12.13
C LYS A 154 4.20 5.04 -13.40
N SER A 155 3.63 5.84 -14.31
CA SER A 155 4.22 6.14 -15.62
C SER A 155 4.96 7.48 -15.69
N ASP A 156 4.55 8.48 -14.92
CA ASP A 156 5.17 9.82 -14.96
C ASP A 156 6.27 9.99 -13.90
N LYS A 157 7.53 10.08 -14.38
CA LYS A 157 8.72 10.28 -13.53
C LYS A 157 8.81 11.69 -12.92
N ASN A 158 7.99 12.64 -13.37
CA ASN A 158 8.02 14.03 -12.90
C ASN A 158 7.06 14.29 -11.73
N ILE A 159 6.36 13.25 -11.25
CA ILE A 159 5.49 13.34 -10.08
C ILE A 159 6.31 13.69 -8.85
N GLU A 160 5.82 14.65 -8.07
CA GLU A 160 6.43 15.05 -6.81
C GLU A 160 5.62 14.51 -5.64
N TYR A 161 6.32 14.04 -4.60
CA TYR A 161 5.71 13.44 -3.42
C TYR A 161 6.11 14.21 -2.17
N TYR A 162 5.12 14.56 -1.35
CA TYR A 162 5.32 15.33 -0.13
C TYR A 162 4.60 14.69 1.05
N LYS A 163 5.24 14.70 2.21
CA LYS A 163 4.64 14.32 3.49
C LYS A 163 4.47 15.54 4.38
N ILE A 164 3.29 15.67 4.97
CA ILE A 164 2.96 16.72 5.93
C ILE A 164 2.39 16.04 7.17
N LYS A 165 2.87 16.43 8.36
CA LYS A 165 2.45 15.82 9.63
C LYS A 165 1.93 16.91 10.58
N ARG A 166 0.61 16.98 10.75
CA ARG A 166 -0.08 17.88 11.69
C ARG A 166 -1.12 17.06 12.45
N PHE A 167 -0.76 16.57 13.64
CA PHE A 167 -1.56 15.62 14.40
C PHE A 167 -3.00 16.13 14.65
N PRO A 168 -4.04 15.32 14.40
CA PRO A 168 -4.00 13.88 14.13
C PRO A 168 -3.75 13.50 12.67
N ASN A 169 -3.67 14.46 11.75
CA ASN A 169 -3.58 14.20 10.31
C ASN A 169 -2.14 14.01 9.84
N ALA A 170 -1.91 12.95 9.07
CA ALA A 170 -0.70 12.75 8.29
C ALA A 170 -1.07 12.72 6.80
N SER A 171 -0.70 13.78 6.08
CA SER A 171 -0.98 13.91 4.65
C SER A 171 0.20 13.41 3.81
N THR A 172 -0.12 12.66 2.76
CA THR A 172 0.75 12.40 1.62
C THR A 172 0.15 13.08 0.41
N VAL A 173 0.89 14.03 -0.16
CA VAL A 173 0.49 14.80 -1.35
C VAL A 173 1.31 14.31 -2.54
N ILE A 174 0.63 13.96 -3.62
CA ILE A 174 1.21 13.52 -4.88
C ILE A 174 0.80 14.55 -5.93
N TYR A 175 1.78 15.31 -6.41
CA TYR A 175 1.56 16.43 -7.31
C TYR A 175 2.13 16.14 -8.69
N ASN A 176 1.31 16.28 -9.73
CA ASN A 176 1.78 16.27 -11.11
C ASN A 176 2.03 17.71 -11.59
N PRO A 177 3.28 18.14 -11.78
CA PRO A 177 3.58 19.52 -12.20
C PRO A 177 3.12 19.85 -13.61
N LYS A 178 2.89 18.85 -14.49
CA LYS A 178 2.41 19.08 -15.87
C LYS A 178 0.92 19.35 -15.92
N THR A 179 0.14 18.58 -15.16
CA THR A 179 -1.32 18.64 -15.19
C THR A 179 -1.93 19.41 -14.04
N GLN A 180 -1.10 19.81 -13.06
CA GLN A 180 -1.50 20.45 -11.81
C GLN A 180 -2.44 19.61 -10.94
N MET A 181 -2.58 18.32 -11.28
CA MET A 181 -3.38 17.36 -10.54
C MET A 181 -2.69 17.04 -9.22
N VAL A 182 -3.49 16.99 -8.16
CA VAL A 182 -3.09 16.53 -6.84
C VAL A 182 -3.93 15.33 -6.45
N TYR A 183 -3.24 14.30 -5.96
CA TYR A 183 -3.83 13.21 -5.21
C TYR A 183 -3.31 13.28 -3.77
N GLN A 184 -4.21 13.39 -2.81
CA GLN A 184 -3.84 13.52 -1.41
C GLN A 184 -4.49 12.42 -0.57
N PHE A 185 -3.65 11.74 0.21
CA PHE A 185 -4.06 10.74 1.18
C PHE A 185 -3.84 11.29 2.57
N VAL A 186 -4.86 11.25 3.43
CA VAL A 186 -4.80 11.77 4.80
C VAL A 186 -5.10 10.63 5.76
N GLU A 187 -4.10 10.18 6.48
CA GLU A 187 -4.28 9.20 7.56
C GLU A 187 -4.58 9.93 8.87
N VAL A 188 -5.65 9.53 9.56
CA VAL A 188 -5.95 10.03 10.91
C VAL A 188 -5.27 9.13 11.93
N LYS A 189 -4.32 9.67 12.69
CA LYS A 189 -3.66 8.95 13.79
C LYS A 189 -4.52 9.01 15.04
N LYS A 190 -4.49 7.91 15.81
CA LYS A 190 -5.06 7.83 17.16
C LYS A 190 -4.01 8.25 18.17
#